data_AF-A0A2E0QH07-F1
#
_entry.id   AF-A0A2E0QH07-F1
#
_cell.length_a   1.000
_cell.length_b   1.000
_cell.length_c   1.000
_cell.angle_alpha   90.00
_cell.angle_beta   90.00
_cell.angle_gamma   90.00
#
_symmetry.space_group_name_H-M   'P 1'
#
loop_
_entity.id
_entity.type
_entity.pdbx_description
1 polymer ?
#
loop_
_entity_poly.entity_id
_entity_poly.type
_entity_poly.pdbx_seq_one_letter_code
_entity_poly.pdbx_strand_id
1 'polypeptide(L)'
;MPINKDKLEIRKQVSENRPKFIRPESWRYKRLETNWRKPKGVDNHQRKQKSRGRPGLVKIGYGTPTIAKGLHPSGYTDNLVHTINDLENLNPKQDGIRFGHSVGTKKRNELMKVILEKKFKIFNARVSQNAS
;
A
#
# COMPACT_ATOMS: atom_id res chain seq x y z
N MET A 1 -0.09 -19.94 -0.92
CA MET A 1 0.50 -19.18 -2.06
C MET A 1 -0.29 -17.89 -2.25
N PRO A 2 0.33 -16.79 -2.71
CA PRO A 2 -0.40 -15.56 -3.00
C PRO A 2 -1.40 -15.80 -4.13
N ILE A 3 -2.56 -15.18 -4.03
CA ILE A 3 -3.56 -15.17 -5.11
C ILE A 3 -3.01 -14.26 -6.22
N ASN A 4 -3.39 -14.50 -7.49
CA ASN A 4 -2.96 -13.64 -8.62
C ASN A 4 -1.43 -13.47 -8.76
N LYS A 5 -0.66 -14.56 -8.64
CA LYS A 5 0.82 -14.54 -8.69
C LYS A 5 1.34 -13.82 -9.93
N ASP A 6 0.76 -14.09 -11.10
CA ASP A 6 1.17 -13.52 -12.38
C ASP A 6 1.04 -11.99 -12.39
N LYS A 7 -0.06 -11.46 -11.83
CA LYS A 7 -0.28 -10.01 -11.71
C LYS A 7 0.79 -9.35 -10.83
N LEU A 8 1.15 -10.01 -9.72
CA LEU A 8 2.18 -9.52 -8.81
C LEU A 8 3.58 -9.55 -9.44
N GLU A 9 3.85 -10.54 -10.28
CA GLU A 9 5.12 -10.66 -10.98
C GLU A 9 5.34 -9.53 -11.99
N ILE A 10 4.31 -9.22 -12.80
CA ILE A 10 4.35 -8.05 -13.71
C ILE A 10 4.58 -6.76 -12.92
N ARG A 11 3.91 -6.58 -11.77
CA ARG A 11 4.15 -5.42 -10.90
C ARG A 11 5.58 -5.38 -10.37
N LYS A 12 6.14 -6.53 -10.00
CA LYS A 12 7.51 -6.63 -9.47
C LYS A 12 8.52 -6.16 -10.52
N GLN A 13 8.42 -6.68 -11.75
CA GLN A 13 9.27 -6.29 -12.88
C GLN A 13 9.29 -4.77 -13.12
N VAL A 14 8.11 -4.13 -13.11
CA VAL A 14 8.02 -2.66 -13.27
C VAL A 14 8.57 -1.92 -12.06
N SER A 15 8.34 -2.43 -10.85
CA SER A 15 8.76 -1.77 -9.61
C SER A 15 10.27 -1.84 -9.35
N GLU A 16 10.95 -2.86 -9.89
CA GLU A 16 12.38 -3.07 -9.70
C GLU A 16 13.22 -1.92 -10.29
N ASN A 17 12.80 -1.41 -11.44
CA ASN A 17 13.44 -0.28 -12.12
C ASN A 17 13.02 1.09 -11.56
N ARG A 18 12.09 1.13 -10.59
CA ARG A 18 11.54 2.38 -10.06
C ARG A 18 12.46 2.96 -8.98
N PRO A 19 13.02 4.17 -9.17
CA PRO A 19 13.83 4.79 -8.14
C PRO A 19 12.96 5.23 -6.95
N LYS A 20 13.58 5.38 -5.77
CA LYS A 20 12.92 6.04 -4.63
C LYS A 20 12.75 7.53 -4.96
N PHE A 21 11.49 7.98 -5.05
CA PHE A 21 11.18 9.39 -5.28
C PHE A 21 11.31 10.18 -3.99
N ILE A 22 12.42 10.91 -3.87
CA ILE A 22 12.78 11.67 -2.67
C ILE A 22 12.92 13.14 -3.05
N ARG A 23 12.49 14.04 -2.16
CA ARG A 23 12.70 15.48 -2.32
C ARG A 23 14.20 15.79 -2.42
N PRO A 24 14.61 16.68 -3.34
CA PRO A 24 15.99 17.14 -3.40
C PRO A 24 16.48 17.67 -2.03
N GLU A 25 17.67 17.26 -1.59
CA GLU A 25 18.32 17.70 -0.34
C GLU A 25 17.61 17.36 0.97
N SER A 26 16.60 16.48 0.96
CA SER A 26 15.95 16.06 2.22
C SER A 26 16.90 15.34 3.18
N TRP A 27 17.95 14.72 2.68
CA TRP A 27 19.00 14.10 3.51
C TRP A 27 19.96 15.12 4.12
N ARG A 28 20.03 16.35 3.59
CA ARG A 28 20.95 17.40 4.05
C ARG A 28 20.34 18.25 5.16
N TYR A 29 19.02 18.48 5.12
CA TYR A 29 18.34 19.42 6.03
C TYR A 29 17.17 18.77 6.75
N LYS A 30 17.17 18.80 8.10
CA LYS A 30 16.08 18.28 8.94
C LYS A 30 14.72 18.92 8.65
N ARG A 31 14.71 20.20 8.24
CA ARG A 31 13.48 20.93 7.85
C ARG A 31 12.82 20.41 6.55
N LEU A 32 13.55 19.62 5.75
CA LEU A 32 13.06 19.07 4.49
C LEU A 32 12.68 17.61 4.68
N GLU A 33 11.38 17.34 4.60
CA GLU A 33 10.88 15.97 4.58
C GLU A 33 11.30 15.21 3.31
N THR A 34 11.35 13.88 3.41
CA THR A 34 11.63 12.97 2.30
C THR A 34 10.51 12.91 1.26
N ASN A 35 9.33 13.44 1.58
CA ASN A 35 8.16 13.51 0.70
C ASN A 35 8.45 14.27 -0.60
N TRP A 36 8.15 13.62 -1.74
CA TRP A 36 8.36 14.17 -3.08
C TRP A 36 7.77 15.57 -3.25
N ARG A 37 8.55 16.48 -3.84
CA ARG A 37 8.08 17.77 -4.35
C ARG A 37 8.76 18.04 -5.69
N LYS A 38 7.99 18.56 -6.66
CA LYS A 38 8.51 18.93 -7.98
C LYS A 38 9.60 20.01 -7.84
N PRO A 39 10.85 19.76 -8.29
CA PRO A 39 11.90 20.78 -8.24
C PRO A 39 11.60 21.92 -9.23
N LYS A 40 11.64 23.16 -8.74
CA LYS A 40 11.31 24.36 -9.55
C LYS A 40 12.52 25.20 -9.95
N GLY A 41 13.60 25.17 -9.17
CA GLY A 41 14.77 26.04 -9.37
C GLY A 41 15.46 25.84 -10.73
N VAL A 42 15.89 26.93 -11.35
CA VAL A 42 16.50 26.94 -12.67
C VAL A 42 17.74 26.05 -12.70
N ASP A 43 18.60 26.12 -11.68
CA ASP A 43 19.84 25.33 -11.62
C ASP A 43 19.74 23.98 -10.92
N ASN A 44 18.53 23.57 -10.56
CA ASN A 44 18.36 22.30 -9.87
C ASN A 44 18.76 21.11 -10.76
N HIS A 45 19.77 20.35 -10.34
CA HIS A 45 20.30 19.20 -11.08
C HIS A 45 19.27 18.09 -11.29
N GLN A 46 18.37 17.87 -10.32
CA GLN A 46 17.28 16.90 -10.44
C GLN A 46 16.27 17.33 -11.52
N ARG A 47 15.97 18.63 -11.58
CA ARG A 47 15.11 19.21 -12.64
C ARG A 47 15.76 19.08 -14.01
N LYS A 48 17.07 19.37 -14.11
CA LYS A 48 17.88 19.22 -15.33
C LYS A 48 18.22 17.75 -15.65
N GLN A 49 17.72 16.78 -14.88
CA GLN A 49 18.01 15.33 -15.01
C GLN A 49 19.52 15.01 -15.09
N LYS A 50 20.36 15.81 -14.43
CA LYS A 50 21.79 15.55 -14.30
C LYS A 50 22.00 14.43 -13.28
N SER A 51 22.19 13.20 -13.78
CA SER A 51 22.12 11.92 -13.02
C SER A 51 23.25 11.66 -12.01
N ARG A 52 24.15 12.60 -11.73
CA ARG A 52 25.26 12.36 -10.79
C ARG A 52 24.79 12.37 -9.34
N GLY A 53 24.32 11.21 -8.85
CA GLY A 53 23.99 10.95 -7.45
C GLY A 53 22.73 11.63 -6.93
N ARG A 54 21.85 12.12 -7.82
CA ARG A 54 20.60 12.78 -7.45
C ARG A 54 19.42 11.81 -7.59
N PRO A 55 18.42 11.82 -6.68
CA PRO A 55 17.25 10.95 -6.80
C PRO A 55 16.50 11.15 -8.12
N GLY A 56 15.84 10.09 -8.59
CA GLY A 56 15.08 10.13 -9.84
C GLY A 56 13.95 11.17 -9.83
N LEU A 57 13.60 11.67 -11.02
CA LEU A 57 12.43 12.52 -11.23
C LEU A 57 11.19 11.64 -11.42
N VAL A 58 10.07 11.98 -10.79
CA VAL A 58 8.77 11.32 -11.05
C VAL A 58 8.35 11.53 -12.50
N LYS A 59 7.99 10.44 -13.18
CA LYS A 59 7.50 10.38 -14.57
C LYS A 59 6.30 9.42 -14.66
N ILE A 60 5.42 9.63 -15.65
CA ILE A 60 4.24 8.79 -15.87
C ILE A 60 4.60 7.31 -16.16
N GLY A 61 5.74 7.07 -16.83
CA GLY A 61 6.21 5.73 -17.19
C GLY A 61 6.56 4.82 -16.01
N TYR A 62 6.66 5.36 -14.79
CA TYR A 62 6.85 4.55 -13.58
C TYR A 62 5.54 3.98 -13.02
N GLY A 63 4.38 4.24 -13.65
CA GLY A 63 3.09 3.74 -13.18
C GLY A 63 3.04 2.22 -13.06
N THR A 64 2.37 1.71 -12.03
CA THR A 64 2.09 0.28 -11.89
C THR A 64 1.05 -0.14 -12.94
N PRO A 65 1.16 -1.33 -13.57
CA PRO A 65 0.15 -1.86 -14.48
C PRO A 65 -1.24 -1.87 -13.85
N THR A 66 -2.28 -1.54 -14.63
CA THR A 66 -3.67 -1.42 -14.17
C THR A 66 -4.16 -2.69 -13.47
N ILE A 67 -3.83 -3.85 -14.03
CA ILE A 67 -4.24 -5.18 -13.54
C ILE A 67 -3.73 -5.46 -12.12
N ALA A 68 -2.57 -4.92 -11.75
CA ALA A 68 -1.90 -5.18 -10.46
C ALA A 68 -1.91 -3.97 -9.52
N LYS A 69 -2.54 -2.87 -9.95
CA LYS A 69 -2.62 -1.62 -9.20
C LYS A 69 -3.56 -1.81 -8.01
N GLY A 70 -3.14 -1.35 -6.83
CA GLY A 70 -3.95 -1.45 -5.61
C GLY A 70 -3.95 -2.83 -4.92
N LEU A 71 -3.36 -3.86 -5.51
CA LEU A 71 -3.27 -5.18 -4.86
C LEU A 71 -2.27 -5.16 -3.69
N HIS A 72 -2.63 -5.86 -2.62
CA HIS A 72 -1.74 -6.21 -1.52
C HIS A 72 -0.70 -7.26 -1.98
N PRO A 73 0.49 -7.37 -1.35
CA PRO A 73 1.47 -8.41 -1.70
C PRO A 73 0.98 -9.85 -1.61
N SER A 74 -0.12 -10.10 -0.88
CA SER A 74 -0.79 -11.41 -0.84
C SER A 74 -1.69 -11.68 -2.06
N GLY A 75 -1.93 -10.68 -2.91
CA GLY A 75 -2.73 -10.80 -4.14
C GLY A 75 -4.20 -10.38 -4.02
N TYR A 76 -4.63 -10.01 -2.82
CA TYR A 76 -5.97 -9.52 -2.52
C TYR A 76 -6.05 -8.00 -2.66
N THR A 77 -7.25 -7.45 -2.77
CA THR A 77 -7.49 -6.02 -2.53
C THR A 77 -7.35 -5.71 -1.03
N ASP A 78 -7.21 -4.43 -0.68
CA ASP A 78 -6.99 -3.97 0.69
C ASP A 78 -8.13 -3.05 1.11
N ASN A 79 -9.17 -3.65 1.70
CA ASN A 79 -10.42 -2.97 2.02
C ASN A 79 -10.48 -2.64 3.51
N LEU A 80 -10.74 -1.37 3.80
CA LEU A 80 -10.85 -0.86 5.16
C LEU A 80 -12.26 -1.10 5.70
N VAL A 81 -12.37 -1.79 6.83
CA VAL A 81 -13.66 -2.18 7.44
C VAL A 81 -13.81 -1.56 8.82
N HIS A 82 -15.00 -1.00 9.08
CA HIS A 82 -15.39 -0.43 10.37
C HIS A 82 -16.59 -1.11 10.99
N THR A 83 -17.51 -1.61 10.16
CA THR A 83 -18.82 -2.15 10.57
C THR A 83 -19.13 -3.47 9.86
N ILE A 84 -20.20 -4.14 10.29
CA ILE A 84 -20.62 -5.42 9.72
C ILE A 84 -21.14 -5.22 8.28
N ASN A 85 -21.85 -4.13 7.99
CA ASN A 85 -22.34 -3.82 6.65
C ASN A 85 -21.20 -3.70 5.62
N ASP A 86 -20.04 -3.19 6.03
CA ASP A 86 -18.88 -3.10 5.14
C ASP A 86 -18.41 -4.49 4.65
N LEU A 87 -18.74 -5.56 5.38
CA LEU A 87 -18.39 -6.94 5.03
C LEU A 87 -19.36 -7.58 4.02
N GLU A 88 -20.57 -7.04 3.86
CA GLU A 88 -21.59 -7.64 3.00
C GLU A 88 -21.28 -7.45 1.52
N ASN A 89 -20.64 -6.33 1.18
CA ASN A 89 -20.27 -6.00 -0.21
C ASN A 89 -18.94 -6.62 -0.67
N LEU A 90 -18.27 -7.41 0.18
CA LEU A 90 -16.94 -7.95 -0.09
C LEU A 90 -16.97 -9.43 -0.48
N ASN A 91 -16.05 -9.83 -1.37
CA ASN A 91 -15.89 -11.21 -1.81
C ASN A 91 -14.65 -11.88 -1.18
N PRO A 92 -14.80 -12.98 -0.41
CA PRO A 92 -13.69 -13.65 0.27
C PRO A 92 -12.54 -14.13 -0.64
N LYS A 93 -12.82 -14.36 -1.93
CA LYS A 93 -11.81 -14.85 -2.89
C LYS A 93 -10.88 -13.75 -3.40
N GLN A 94 -11.35 -12.51 -3.45
CA GLN A 94 -10.64 -11.39 -4.07
C GLN A 94 -10.25 -10.33 -3.05
N ASP A 95 -11.07 -10.15 -2.02
CA ASP A 95 -10.95 -9.06 -1.07
C ASP A 95 -10.28 -9.47 0.23
N GLY A 96 -9.32 -8.65 0.65
CA GLY A 96 -8.66 -8.73 1.94
C GLY A 96 -9.17 -7.63 2.86
N ILE A 97 -9.26 -7.94 4.14
CA ILE A 97 -9.82 -7.05 5.16
C ILE A 97 -8.71 -6.44 6.00
N ARG A 98 -8.77 -5.12 6.16
CA ARG A 98 -8.03 -4.37 7.17
C ARG A 98 -9.01 -3.63 8.07
N PHE A 99 -8.92 -3.87 9.38
CA PHE A 99 -9.70 -3.10 10.34
C PHE A 99 -9.22 -1.65 10.39
N GLY A 100 -10.17 -0.72 10.42
CA GLY A 100 -9.90 0.68 10.73
C GLY A 100 -9.21 0.83 12.10
N HIS A 101 -8.33 1.82 12.21
CA HIS A 101 -7.59 2.06 13.45
C HIS A 101 -8.52 2.41 14.63
N SER A 102 -9.66 3.05 14.35
CA SER A 102 -10.67 3.50 15.32
C SER A 102 -11.58 2.39 15.86
N VAL A 103 -11.56 1.20 15.25
CA VAL A 103 -12.43 0.09 15.70
C VAL A 103 -11.87 -0.49 17.00
N GLY A 104 -12.62 -0.33 18.09
CA GLY A 104 -12.27 -0.87 19.40
C GLY A 104 -12.37 -2.40 19.49
N THR A 105 -11.80 -2.96 20.56
CA THR A 105 -11.67 -4.42 20.77
C THR A 105 -13.00 -5.15 20.74
N LYS A 106 -14.04 -4.61 21.41
CA LYS A 106 -15.38 -5.22 21.44
C LYS A 106 -15.95 -5.44 20.03
N LYS A 107 -15.97 -4.39 19.20
CA LYS A 107 -16.44 -4.46 17.81
C LYS A 107 -15.55 -5.36 16.95
N ARG A 108 -14.23 -5.36 17.18
CA ARG A 108 -13.32 -6.27 16.47
C ARG A 108 -13.64 -7.73 16.75
N ASN A 109 -14.00 -8.09 17.98
CA ASN A 109 -14.38 -9.46 18.34
C ASN A 109 -15.66 -9.89 17.61
N GLU A 110 -16.66 -9.01 17.58
CA GLU A 110 -17.92 -9.24 16.84
C GLU A 110 -17.67 -9.42 15.34
N LEU A 111 -16.90 -8.51 14.73
CA LEU A 111 -16.53 -8.61 13.31
C LEU A 111 -15.71 -9.87 13.01
N MET A 112 -14.80 -10.25 13.92
CA MET A 112 -13.92 -11.38 13.70
C MET A 112 -14.68 -12.71 13.63
N LYS A 113 -15.76 -12.87 14.40
CA LYS A 113 -16.65 -14.04 14.30
C LYS A 113 -17.23 -14.17 12.90
N VAL A 114 -17.87 -13.11 12.41
CA VAL A 114 -18.47 -13.06 11.06
C VAL A 114 -17.42 -13.27 9.96
N ILE A 115 -16.23 -12.69 10.11
CA ILE A 115 -15.15 -12.81 9.15
C ILE A 115 -14.61 -14.24 9.07
N LEU A 116 -14.44 -14.91 10.21
CA LEU A 116 -13.98 -16.30 10.26
C LEU A 116 -15.00 -17.24 9.62
N GLU A 117 -16.29 -17.03 9.89
CA GLU A 117 -17.38 -17.77 9.25
C GLU A 117 -17.36 -17.62 7.72
N LYS A 118 -17.22 -16.38 7.24
CA LYS A 118 -17.14 -16.05 5.80
C LYS A 118 -15.76 -16.33 5.16
N LYS A 119 -14.77 -16.78 5.94
CA LYS A 119 -13.41 -17.14 5.52
C LYS A 119 -12.62 -16.03 4.81
N PHE A 120 -12.78 -14.77 5.20
CA PHE A 120 -11.96 -13.69 4.63
C PHE A 120 -10.52 -13.71 5.17
N LYS A 121 -9.59 -13.18 4.36
CA LYS A 121 -8.22 -12.93 4.80
C LYS A 121 -8.12 -11.59 5.55
N ILE A 122 -7.62 -11.62 6.78
CA ILE A 122 -7.37 -10.41 7.59
C ILE A 122 -5.88 -10.04 7.52
N PHE A 123 -5.57 -8.74 7.40
CA PHE A 123 -4.20 -8.21 7.39
C PHE A 123 -3.69 -7.72 8.75
N ASN A 124 -4.57 -7.23 9.62
CA ASN A 124 -4.20 -6.65 10.92
C ASN A 124 -5.00 -7.26 12.08
N ALA A 125 -4.98 -8.58 12.20
CA ALA A 125 -5.57 -9.27 13.34
C ALA A 125 -4.77 -8.95 14.61
N ARG A 126 -5.27 -8.01 15.41
CA ARG A 126 -4.70 -7.66 16.73
C ARG A 126 -5.39 -8.35 17.90
N VAL A 127 -6.43 -9.13 17.64
CA VAL A 127 -7.23 -9.76 18.69
C VAL A 127 -7.29 -11.26 18.45
N SER A 128 -6.85 -12.04 19.43
CA SER A 128 -7.05 -13.49 19.48
C SER A 128 -8.40 -13.77 20.14
N GLN A 129 -9.12 -14.79 19.66
CA GLN A 129 -10.35 -15.26 20.32
C GLN A 129 -10.06 -15.86 21.72
N ASN A 130 -8.79 -16.19 22.00
CA ASN A 130 -8.34 -16.88 23.23
C ASN A 130 -7.58 -15.97 24.21
N ALA A 131 -7.79 -14.65 24.19
CA ALA A 131 -7.30 -13.81 25.27
C ALA A 131 -8.29 -13.89 26.45
N SER A 132 -8.11 -14.90 27.29
CA SER A 132 -8.57 -14.89 28.69
C SER A 132 -7.84 -13.79 29.46
#